data_AF-A0A7T7CFQ5-F1
#
_entry.id   AF-A0A7T7CFQ5-F1
#
_cell.length_a   1.000
_cell.length_b   1.000
_cell.length_c   1.000
_cell.angle_alpha   90.00
_cell.angle_beta   90.00
_cell.angle_gamma   90.00
#
_symmetry.space_group_name_H-M   'P 1'
#
loop_
_entity.id
_entity.type
_entity.pdbx_description
1 polymer ?
#
loop_
_entity_poly.entity_id
_entity_poly.type
_entity_poly.pdbx_seq_one_letter_code
_entity_poly.pdbx_strand_id
1 'polypeptide(L)'
;MTEGISYHNKDVLFKFLSELYKDATLDAFGIQGLPKISQLLPTAMPKVQADERRSDTQFLLDDGSVLMLEYESDNRIDENHIKYLDYAQRILDREYQEGKVVRAIRLVVIYTSDVVSVGERLNAGDIGVQSRAVLLSEHNGDVILEKISDKIKRDEPLTHEELIKLSFLPLMNSTKSREEMARESINLARNIPDEREQVQVIAVILTVTDTVKLPSEAVSL
;
A
#
# COMPACT_ATOMS: atom_id res chain seq x y z
N MET A 1 -13.83 54.78 13.12
CA MET A 1 -13.82 53.41 12.55
C MET A 1 -12.39 52.92 12.69
N THR A 2 -12.09 52.12 13.72
CA THR A 2 -10.78 51.47 13.85
C THR A 2 -10.77 50.29 12.88
N GLU A 3 -10.08 50.44 11.77
CA GLU A 3 -9.74 49.33 10.88
C GLU A 3 -8.99 48.29 11.71
N GLY A 4 -9.67 47.20 12.03
CA GLY A 4 -9.12 46.12 12.83
C GLY A 4 -7.96 45.49 12.07
N ILE A 5 -6.79 45.43 12.71
CA ILE A 5 -5.64 44.72 12.19
C ILE A 5 -6.06 43.26 11.95
N SER A 6 -5.85 42.75 10.73
CA SER A 6 -6.19 41.37 10.35
C SER A 6 -5.61 40.36 11.36
N TYR A 7 -6.39 39.32 11.70
CA TYR A 7 -5.96 38.24 12.59
C TYR A 7 -4.68 37.53 12.09
N HIS A 8 -4.41 37.60 10.78
CA HIS A 8 -3.23 37.05 10.12
C HIS A 8 -2.11 38.09 9.88
N ASN A 9 -2.15 39.25 10.53
CA ASN A 9 -1.15 40.31 10.36
C ASN A 9 0.29 39.83 10.58
N LYS A 10 0.50 38.94 11.55
CA LYS A 10 1.81 38.33 11.83
C LYS A 10 2.27 37.48 10.65
N ASP A 11 1.41 36.60 10.14
CA ASP A 11 1.75 35.73 9.00
C ASP A 11 2.10 36.54 7.74
N VAL A 12 1.35 37.63 7.49
CA VAL A 12 1.61 38.55 6.38
C VAL A 12 2.96 39.26 6.56
N LEU A 13 3.23 39.79 7.76
CA LEU A 13 4.50 40.43 8.07
C LEU A 13 5.67 39.46 7.88
N PHE A 14 5.56 38.24 8.40
CA PHE A 14 6.59 37.22 8.27
C PHE A 14 6.84 36.83 6.82
N LYS A 15 5.79 36.64 6.01
CA LYS A 15 5.94 36.37 4.57
C LYS A 15 6.67 37.51 3.86
N PHE A 16 6.30 38.75 4.14
CA PHE A 16 6.93 39.92 3.57
C PHE A 16 8.42 40.05 3.97
N LEU A 17 8.75 39.86 5.25
CA LEU A 17 10.14 39.90 5.72
C LEU A 17 10.98 38.75 5.12
N SER A 18 10.42 37.55 5.03
CA SER A 18 11.09 36.41 4.39
C SER A 18 11.34 36.64 2.89
N GLU A 19 10.42 37.30 2.20
CA GLU A 19 10.60 37.69 0.79
C GLU A 19 11.71 38.73 0.63
N LEU A 20 11.69 39.77 1.49
CA LEU A 20 12.59 40.92 1.39
C LEU A 20 14.02 40.61 1.84
N TYR A 21 14.16 39.88 2.95
CA TYR A 21 15.44 39.68 3.64
C TYR A 21 15.98 38.25 3.56
N LYS A 22 15.21 37.29 3.03
CA LYS A 22 15.64 35.90 2.76
C LYS A 22 16.44 35.29 3.93
N ASP A 23 17.70 34.94 3.70
CA ASP A 23 18.56 34.25 4.67
C ASP A 23 18.73 35.04 5.98
N ALA A 24 18.74 36.38 5.94
CA ALA A 24 18.87 37.21 7.15
C ALA A 24 17.67 37.05 8.09
N THR A 25 16.51 36.69 7.56
CA THR A 25 15.34 36.32 8.38
C THR A 25 15.61 35.04 9.15
N LEU A 26 16.25 34.03 8.55
CA LEU A 26 16.61 32.77 9.24
C LEU A 26 17.67 33.01 10.34
N ASP A 27 18.69 33.83 10.04
CA ASP A 27 19.74 34.19 10.99
C ASP A 27 19.17 34.89 12.22
N ALA A 28 18.21 35.80 12.03
CA ALA A 28 17.55 36.52 13.12
C ALA A 28 16.78 35.58 14.08
N PHE A 29 16.34 34.41 13.60
CA PHE A 29 15.69 33.37 14.41
C PHE A 29 16.65 32.28 14.90
N GLY A 30 17.95 32.39 14.58
CA GLY A 30 18.96 31.39 14.95
C GLY A 30 18.82 30.06 14.20
N ILE A 31 18.14 30.05 13.05
CA ILE A 31 17.98 28.85 12.23
C ILE A 31 19.26 28.66 11.41
N GLN A 32 20.06 27.65 11.77
CA GLN A 32 21.35 27.35 11.15
C GLN A 32 21.35 25.95 10.51
N GLY A 33 22.28 25.71 9.58
CA GLY A 33 22.47 24.40 8.96
C GLY A 33 21.59 24.12 7.72
N LEU A 34 20.82 25.10 7.25
CA LEU A 34 20.06 25.01 6.00
C LEU A 34 20.83 25.61 4.80
N PRO A 35 20.59 25.11 3.57
CA PRO A 35 21.05 25.78 2.36
C PRO A 35 20.44 27.17 2.19
N LYS A 36 21.13 28.05 1.42
CA LYS A 36 20.64 29.41 1.13
C LYS A 36 19.32 29.41 0.37
N ILE A 37 18.45 30.38 0.67
CA ILE A 37 17.16 30.56 0.01
C ILE A 37 17.37 31.00 -1.44
N SER A 38 17.02 30.13 -2.39
CA SER A 38 17.03 30.45 -3.82
C SER A 38 15.79 31.26 -4.24
N GLN A 39 14.61 30.85 -3.78
CA GLN A 39 13.33 31.44 -4.17
C GLN A 39 12.27 31.28 -3.07
N LEU A 40 11.31 32.19 -3.05
CA LEU A 40 10.08 32.05 -2.27
C LEU A 40 9.05 31.26 -3.09
N LEU A 41 8.43 30.25 -2.48
CA LEU A 41 7.41 29.43 -3.14
C LEU A 41 5.99 29.86 -2.74
N PRO A 42 5.00 29.67 -3.62
CA PRO A 42 3.60 29.93 -3.29
C PRO A 42 3.14 29.07 -2.11
N THR A 43 2.52 29.70 -1.10
CA THR A 43 1.97 29.00 0.07
C THR A 43 0.50 28.61 -0.09
N ALA A 44 -0.19 29.17 -1.09
CA ALA A 44 -1.58 28.85 -1.36
C ALA A 44 -1.65 27.53 -2.13
N MET A 45 -2.18 26.50 -1.48
CA MET A 45 -2.39 25.18 -2.07
C MET A 45 -3.88 24.81 -2.00
N PRO A 46 -4.78 25.56 -2.66
CA PRO A 46 -6.19 25.25 -2.63
C PRO A 46 -6.43 23.88 -3.29
N LYS A 47 -7.06 22.97 -2.56
CA LYS A 47 -7.37 21.62 -3.01
C LYS A 47 -8.88 21.40 -2.89
N VAL A 48 -9.56 21.31 -4.03
CA VAL A 48 -10.94 20.80 -4.11
C VAL A 48 -10.83 19.43 -4.75
N GLN A 49 -11.04 18.37 -3.97
CA GLN A 49 -10.91 16.99 -4.44
C GLN A 49 -12.19 16.23 -4.16
N ALA A 50 -12.82 15.73 -5.22
CA ALA A 50 -13.72 14.59 -5.16
C ALA A 50 -12.87 13.36 -5.55
N ASP A 51 -12.25 12.73 -4.56
CA ASP A 51 -11.31 11.64 -4.77
C ASP A 51 -11.78 10.38 -4.05
N GLU A 52 -12.21 9.38 -4.83
CA GLU A 52 -12.67 8.09 -4.32
C GLU A 52 -11.51 7.14 -3.98
N ARG A 53 -10.26 7.53 -4.25
CA ARG A 53 -9.09 6.75 -3.86
C ARG A 53 -9.07 6.54 -2.36
N ARG A 54 -8.90 5.29 -1.97
CA ARG A 54 -8.83 4.80 -0.60
C ARG A 54 -7.74 3.75 -0.52
N SER A 55 -7.17 3.61 0.67
CA SER A 55 -6.33 2.46 0.98
C SER A 55 -7.12 1.17 0.73
N ASP A 56 -6.42 0.14 0.25
CA ASP A 56 -7.05 -1.13 -0.12
C ASP A 56 -7.63 -1.81 1.11
N THR A 57 -6.87 -1.89 2.20
CA THR A 57 -7.31 -2.53 3.44
C THR A 57 -6.66 -1.92 4.67
N GLN A 58 -7.46 -1.77 5.73
CA GLN A 58 -7.01 -1.27 7.03
C GLN A 58 -7.46 -2.21 8.16
N PHE A 59 -6.56 -2.51 9.10
CA PHE A 59 -6.88 -3.27 10.32
C PHE A 59 -6.40 -2.53 11.57
N LEU A 60 -7.20 -2.56 12.63
CA LEU A 60 -6.73 -2.20 13.97
C LEU A 60 -6.03 -3.43 14.56
N LEU A 61 -4.78 -3.27 14.98
CA LEU A 61 -4.00 -4.33 15.61
C LEU A 61 -4.16 -4.32 17.14
N ASP A 62 -3.84 -5.44 17.78
CA ASP A 62 -3.95 -5.62 19.23
C ASP A 62 -3.11 -4.61 20.04
N ASP A 63 -2.01 -4.10 19.47
CA ASP A 63 -1.17 -3.05 20.06
C ASP A 63 -1.75 -1.63 19.87
N GLY A 64 -2.92 -1.51 19.25
CA GLY A 64 -3.62 -0.26 18.99
C GLY A 64 -3.12 0.51 17.77
N SER A 65 -2.14 0.00 17.02
CA SER A 65 -1.70 0.55 15.75
C SER A 65 -2.63 0.17 14.59
N VAL A 66 -2.59 0.94 13.51
CA VAL A 66 -3.33 0.63 12.28
C VAL A 66 -2.40 -0.02 11.27
N LEU A 67 -2.73 -1.22 10.81
CA LEU A 67 -2.11 -1.83 9.63
C LEU A 67 -2.77 -1.25 8.38
N MET A 68 -1.99 -0.56 7.55
CA MET A 68 -2.36 -0.16 6.20
C MET A 68 -1.75 -1.18 5.24
N LEU A 69 -2.60 -2.00 4.62
CA LEU A 69 -2.19 -3.06 3.72
C LEU A 69 -2.58 -2.68 2.29
N GLU A 70 -1.58 -2.55 1.44
CA GLU A 70 -1.73 -2.14 0.03
C GLU A 70 -1.26 -3.25 -0.91
N TYR A 71 -1.79 -3.26 -2.12
CA TYR A 71 -1.40 -4.20 -3.16
C TYR A 71 -0.87 -3.45 -4.38
N GLU A 72 0.29 -3.87 -4.88
CA GLU A 72 0.91 -3.24 -6.05
C GLU A 72 1.35 -4.30 -7.07
N SER A 73 1.15 -3.99 -8.34
CA SER A 73 1.62 -4.80 -9.47
C SER A 73 2.79 -4.16 -10.22
N ASP A 74 3.27 -3.01 -9.75
CA ASP A 74 4.37 -2.27 -10.36
C ASP A 74 5.34 -1.70 -9.30
N ASN A 75 6.44 -1.11 -9.78
CA ASN A 75 7.50 -0.56 -8.94
C ASN A 75 7.59 0.98 -9.03
N ARG A 76 6.47 1.70 -9.23
CA ARG A 76 6.43 3.17 -9.22
C ARG A 76 6.53 3.71 -7.79
N ILE A 77 7.74 3.59 -7.24
CA ILE A 77 8.05 3.86 -5.83
C ILE A 77 7.55 5.25 -5.42
N ASP A 78 7.92 6.31 -6.14
CA ASP A 78 7.60 7.68 -5.72
C ASP A 78 6.09 7.95 -5.76
N GLU A 79 5.42 7.59 -6.85
CA GLU A 79 3.97 7.77 -7.00
C GLU A 79 3.20 7.01 -5.92
N ASN A 80 3.57 5.74 -5.69
CA ASN A 80 2.91 4.89 -4.71
C ASN A 80 3.16 5.37 -3.28
N HIS A 81 4.38 5.80 -2.94
CA HIS A 81 4.67 6.33 -1.60
C HIS A 81 4.04 7.70 -1.34
N ILE A 82 3.93 8.56 -2.35
CA ILE A 82 3.15 9.81 -2.25
C ILE A 82 1.66 9.48 -2.00
N LYS A 83 1.12 8.48 -2.71
CA LYS A 83 -0.24 7.96 -2.48
C LYS A 83 -0.40 7.47 -1.03
N TYR A 84 0.54 6.70 -0.51
CA TYR A 84 0.51 6.18 0.86
C TYR A 84 0.56 7.30 1.91
N LEU A 85 1.30 8.38 1.67
CA LEU A 85 1.30 9.55 2.55
C LEU A 85 -0.08 10.20 2.62
N ASP A 86 -0.77 10.35 1.49
CA ASP A 86 -2.13 10.89 1.46
C ASP A 86 -3.11 9.98 2.24
N TYR A 87 -2.98 8.65 2.11
CA TYR A 87 -3.80 7.71 2.87
C TYR A 87 -3.49 7.74 4.37
N ALA A 88 -2.20 7.75 4.74
CA ALA A 88 -1.77 7.83 6.12
C ALA A 88 -2.29 9.11 6.78
N GLN A 89 -2.24 10.25 6.08
CA GLN A 89 -2.81 11.49 6.57
C GLN A 89 -4.31 11.36 6.84
N ARG A 90 -5.08 10.81 5.89
CA ARG A 90 -6.54 10.61 6.06
C ARG A 90 -6.86 9.69 7.25
N ILE A 91 -6.05 8.66 7.48
CA ILE A 91 -6.19 7.78 8.66
C ILE A 91 -5.94 8.59 9.94
N LEU A 92 -4.83 9.32 10.03
CA LEU A 92 -4.50 10.13 11.20
C LEU A 92 -5.57 11.18 11.49
N ASP A 93 -6.08 11.85 10.46
CA ASP A 93 -7.16 12.83 10.58
C ASP A 93 -8.43 12.20 11.16
N ARG A 94 -8.83 11.02 10.64
CA ARG A 94 -9.99 10.26 11.16
C ARG A 94 -9.81 9.90 12.63
N GLU A 95 -8.70 9.25 12.99
CA GLU A 95 -8.42 8.81 14.35
C GLU A 95 -8.38 10.00 15.34
N TYR A 96 -7.83 11.13 14.90
CA TYR A 96 -7.76 12.33 15.73
C TYR A 96 -9.11 13.05 15.86
N GLN A 97 -9.95 13.02 14.84
CA GLN A 97 -11.30 13.57 14.91
C GLN A 97 -12.20 12.76 15.83
N GLU A 98 -12.18 11.44 15.70
CA GLU A 98 -13.05 10.52 16.44
C GLU A 98 -12.60 10.32 17.89
N GLY A 99 -11.29 10.15 18.10
CA GLY A 99 -10.75 9.75 19.41
C GLY A 99 -9.76 10.71 20.03
N LYS A 100 -9.31 11.75 19.32
CA LYS A 100 -8.17 12.61 19.73
C LYS A 100 -6.89 11.80 19.96
N VAL A 101 -6.72 10.71 19.21
CA VAL A 101 -5.56 9.83 19.30
C VAL A 101 -4.78 9.87 17.99
N VAL A 102 -3.46 9.81 18.09
CA VAL A 102 -2.56 9.59 16.96
C VAL A 102 -2.07 8.16 17.06
N ARG A 103 -2.60 7.28 16.20
CA ARG A 103 -2.18 5.88 16.15
C ARG A 103 -0.95 5.74 15.27
N ALA A 104 -0.04 4.86 15.68
CA ALA A 104 1.02 4.42 14.79
C ALA A 104 0.40 3.72 13.56
N ILE A 105 0.97 3.95 12.38
CA ILE A 105 0.57 3.30 11.13
C ILE A 105 1.68 2.35 10.72
N ARG A 106 1.34 1.08 10.54
CA ARG A 106 2.22 0.04 9.99
C ARG A 106 1.84 -0.15 8.53
N LEU A 107 2.70 0.28 7.60
CA LEU A 107 2.45 0.14 6.17
C LEU A 107 3.12 -1.13 5.64
N VAL A 108 2.31 -2.04 5.11
CA VAL A 108 2.78 -3.24 4.41
C VAL A 108 2.24 -3.19 2.98
N VAL A 109 3.10 -3.46 2.01
CA VAL A 109 2.73 -3.49 0.60
C VAL A 109 3.04 -4.88 0.04
N ILE A 110 2.02 -5.55 -0.47
CA ILE A 110 2.15 -6.85 -1.13
C ILE A 110 2.36 -6.61 -2.62
N TYR A 111 3.46 -7.13 -3.15
CA TYR A 111 3.82 -7.01 -4.56
C TYR A 111 3.64 -8.34 -5.29
N THR A 112 3.08 -8.29 -6.49
CA THR A 112 2.94 -9.47 -7.38
C THR A 112 4.30 -9.98 -7.88
N SER A 113 4.33 -11.20 -8.43
CA SER A 113 5.56 -11.87 -8.89
C SER A 113 6.40 -11.09 -9.90
N ASP A 114 5.80 -10.17 -10.65
CA ASP A 114 6.51 -9.38 -11.66
C ASP A 114 7.50 -8.38 -11.02
N VAL A 115 7.38 -8.16 -9.71
CA VAL A 115 8.23 -7.25 -8.95
C VAL A 115 9.23 -8.05 -8.10
N VAL A 116 10.52 -7.85 -8.40
CA VAL A 116 11.63 -8.61 -7.79
C VAL A 116 12.44 -7.75 -6.79
N SER A 117 12.27 -6.43 -6.85
CA SER A 117 12.92 -5.48 -5.94
C SER A 117 12.13 -4.18 -5.90
N VAL A 118 12.02 -3.60 -4.71
CA VAL A 118 11.31 -2.33 -4.48
C VAL A 118 12.06 -1.45 -3.50
N GLY A 119 11.98 -0.15 -3.71
CA GLY A 119 12.35 0.82 -2.70
C GLY A 119 11.28 0.89 -1.63
N GLU A 120 11.66 0.67 -0.37
CA GLU A 120 10.76 0.68 0.79
C GLU A 120 10.63 2.06 1.44
N ARG A 121 11.27 3.09 0.88
CA ARG A 121 11.34 4.41 1.51
C ARG A 121 11.26 5.54 0.51
N LEU A 122 10.34 6.46 0.76
CA LEU A 122 10.37 7.81 0.22
C LEU A 122 10.95 8.75 1.28
N ASN A 123 12.06 9.41 0.96
CA ASN A 123 12.71 10.38 1.83
C ASN A 123 12.64 11.77 1.20
N ALA A 124 11.80 12.64 1.76
CA ALA A 124 11.65 14.04 1.37
C ALA A 124 12.21 15.00 2.44
N GLY A 125 13.25 14.58 3.18
CA GLY A 125 13.85 15.34 4.27
C GLY A 125 13.17 15.04 5.60
N ASP A 126 12.59 16.06 6.24
CA ASP A 126 11.86 15.91 7.51
C ASP A 126 10.53 15.16 7.37
N ILE A 127 10.09 14.94 6.12
CA ILE A 127 8.89 14.17 5.77
C ILE A 127 9.31 12.96 4.96
N GLY A 128 8.65 11.83 5.19
CA GLY A 128 8.84 10.62 4.42
C GLY A 128 7.89 9.52 4.86
N VAL A 129 7.94 8.41 4.13
CA VAL A 129 7.19 7.20 4.47
C VAL A 129 8.09 5.99 4.25
N GLN A 130 7.93 5.01 5.12
CA GLN A 130 8.56 3.71 4.99
C GLN A 130 7.47 2.65 4.90
N SER A 131 7.58 1.76 3.92
CA SER A 131 6.75 0.59 3.76
C SER A 131 7.57 -0.68 4.06
N ARG A 132 6.89 -1.75 4.45
CA ARG A 132 7.46 -3.10 4.41
C ARG A 132 6.93 -3.80 3.16
N ALA A 133 7.83 -4.22 2.28
CA ALA A 133 7.49 -4.99 1.11
C ALA A 133 7.31 -6.47 1.47
N VAL A 134 6.28 -7.08 0.88
CA VAL A 134 6.12 -8.53 0.82
C VAL A 134 6.08 -8.89 -0.66
N LEU A 135 7.14 -9.53 -1.15
CA LEU A 135 7.27 -9.89 -2.55
C LEU A 135 6.74 -11.31 -2.75
N LEU A 136 5.64 -11.48 -3.49
CA LEU A 136 5.14 -12.81 -3.82
C LEU A 136 6.14 -13.61 -4.67
N SER A 137 7.03 -12.92 -5.38
CA SER A 137 8.17 -13.51 -6.10
C SER A 137 9.20 -14.21 -5.19
N GLU A 138 9.24 -13.93 -3.89
CA GLU A 138 10.13 -14.63 -2.95
C GLU A 138 9.57 -16.00 -2.53
N HIS A 139 8.29 -16.26 -2.78
CA HIS A 139 7.64 -17.52 -2.46
C HIS A 139 7.76 -18.50 -3.64
N ASN A 140 8.33 -19.69 -3.38
CA ASN A 140 8.43 -20.75 -4.38
C ASN A 140 7.07 -21.45 -4.53
N GLY A 141 6.33 -21.05 -5.55
CA GLY A 141 5.01 -21.57 -5.91
C GLY A 141 5.03 -23.04 -6.28
N ASP A 142 6.09 -23.53 -6.95
CA ASP A 142 6.22 -24.95 -7.33
C ASP A 142 6.25 -25.86 -6.08
N VAL A 143 7.05 -25.50 -5.08
CA VAL A 143 7.15 -26.25 -3.81
C VAL A 143 5.85 -26.16 -3.00
N ILE A 144 5.18 -25.01 -3.00
CA ILE A 144 3.90 -24.83 -2.30
C ILE A 144 2.82 -25.68 -2.96
N LEU A 145 2.75 -25.68 -4.29
CA LEU A 145 1.81 -26.47 -5.09
C LEU A 145 2.00 -27.97 -4.80
N GLU A 146 3.23 -28.47 -4.81
CA GLU A 146 3.54 -29.86 -4.52
C GLU A 146 3.08 -30.26 -3.10
N LYS A 147 3.41 -29.45 -2.09
CA LYS A 147 2.99 -29.71 -0.70
C LYS A 147 1.48 -29.77 -0.53
N ILE A 148 0.76 -28.83 -1.14
CA ILE A 148 -0.72 -28.79 -1.08
C ILE A 148 -1.31 -29.97 -1.84
N SER A 149 -0.76 -30.31 -3.01
CA SER A 149 -1.16 -31.47 -3.80
C SER A 149 -1.03 -32.77 -3.00
N ASP A 150 0.10 -32.99 -2.33
CA ASP A 150 0.34 -34.21 -1.55
C ASP A 150 -0.57 -34.30 -0.33
N LYS A 151 -0.88 -33.16 0.29
CA LYS A 151 -1.81 -33.10 1.41
C LYS A 151 -3.23 -33.49 0.99
N ILE A 152 -3.70 -32.95 -0.13
CA ILE A 152 -4.99 -33.33 -0.75
C ILE A 152 -5.02 -34.82 -1.11
N LYS A 153 -3.97 -35.37 -1.72
CA LYS A 153 -3.90 -36.81 -2.06
C LYS A 153 -3.97 -37.75 -0.85
N ARG A 154 -3.62 -37.25 0.34
CA ARG A 154 -3.67 -38.00 1.60
C ARG A 154 -4.96 -37.76 2.39
N ASP A 155 -5.94 -37.08 1.81
CA ASP A 155 -7.18 -36.67 2.48
C ASP A 155 -6.94 -35.86 3.77
N GLU A 156 -5.82 -35.14 3.84
CA GLU A 156 -5.49 -34.28 4.97
C GLU A 156 -6.12 -32.89 4.79
N PRO A 157 -6.79 -32.32 5.82
CA PRO A 157 -7.45 -31.04 5.70
C PRO A 157 -6.44 -29.90 5.50
N LEU A 158 -6.69 -29.04 4.52
CA LEU A 158 -5.91 -27.82 4.34
C LEU A 158 -6.21 -26.81 5.46
N THR A 159 -5.19 -26.09 5.88
CA THR A 159 -5.32 -24.95 6.78
C THR A 159 -5.74 -23.71 5.99
N HIS A 160 -6.31 -22.71 6.67
CA HIS A 160 -6.64 -21.43 6.05
C HIS A 160 -5.42 -20.75 5.40
N GLU A 161 -4.23 -20.90 5.99
CA GLU A 161 -2.99 -20.40 5.39
C GLU A 161 -2.67 -21.10 4.06
N GLU A 162 -2.86 -22.42 3.98
CA GLU A 162 -2.66 -23.19 2.76
C GLU A 162 -3.72 -22.87 1.69
N LEU A 163 -4.98 -22.63 2.08
CA LEU A 163 -6.03 -22.18 1.16
C LEU A 163 -5.70 -20.82 0.56
N ILE A 164 -5.22 -19.88 1.38
CA ILE A 164 -4.74 -18.57 0.91
C ILE A 164 -3.53 -18.77 -0.03
N LYS A 165 -2.53 -19.56 0.37
CA LYS A 165 -1.36 -19.84 -0.47
C LYS A 165 -1.76 -20.44 -1.83
N LEU A 166 -2.65 -21.42 -1.85
CA LEU A 166 -3.20 -22.01 -3.07
C LEU A 166 -3.85 -20.95 -3.96
N SER A 167 -4.60 -20.03 -3.36
CA SER A 167 -5.30 -18.97 -4.08
C SER A 167 -4.35 -17.97 -4.76
N PHE A 168 -3.18 -17.74 -4.18
CA PHE A 168 -2.17 -16.79 -4.67
C PHE A 168 -1.03 -17.43 -5.47
N LEU A 169 -1.02 -18.75 -5.64
CA LEU A 169 0.01 -19.47 -6.40
C LEU A 169 0.32 -18.89 -7.80
N PRO A 170 -0.67 -18.42 -8.60
CA PRO A 170 -0.39 -17.81 -9.90
C PRO A 170 0.40 -16.50 -9.86
N LEU A 171 0.51 -15.89 -8.68
CA LEU A 171 1.25 -14.65 -8.42
C LEU A 171 2.58 -14.88 -7.70
N MET A 172 2.97 -16.14 -7.45
CA MET A 172 4.22 -16.51 -6.82
C MET A 172 5.29 -16.87 -7.85
N ASN A 173 6.55 -17.02 -7.43
CA ASN A 173 7.63 -17.45 -8.32
C ASN A 173 7.50 -18.94 -8.67
N SER A 174 7.58 -19.24 -9.96
CA SER A 174 7.30 -20.57 -10.50
C SER A 174 8.05 -20.77 -11.82
N THR A 175 8.46 -22.00 -12.09
CA THR A 175 9.00 -22.41 -13.39
C THR A 175 7.92 -22.49 -14.48
N LYS A 176 6.67 -22.66 -14.07
CA LYS A 176 5.47 -22.68 -14.93
C LYS A 176 4.95 -21.27 -15.20
N SER A 177 4.24 -21.11 -16.32
CA SER A 177 3.57 -19.84 -16.63
C SER A 177 2.46 -19.52 -15.62
N ARG A 178 2.07 -18.24 -15.50
CA ARG A 178 0.96 -17.83 -14.62
C ARG A 178 -0.36 -18.54 -14.98
N GLU A 179 -0.60 -18.76 -16.28
CA GLU A 179 -1.78 -19.48 -16.78
C GLU A 179 -1.76 -20.97 -16.44
N GLU A 180 -0.60 -21.60 -16.50
CA GLU A 180 -0.41 -23.00 -16.13
C GLU A 180 -0.57 -23.19 -14.62
N MET A 181 0.05 -22.31 -13.81
CA MET A 181 -0.12 -22.28 -12.36
C MET A 181 -1.58 -22.08 -11.95
N ALA A 182 -2.31 -21.18 -12.63
CA ALA A 182 -3.73 -20.98 -12.42
C ALA A 182 -4.54 -22.26 -12.65
N ARG A 183 -4.30 -22.92 -13.79
CA ARG A 183 -5.01 -24.15 -14.16
C ARG A 183 -4.75 -25.27 -13.16
N GLU A 184 -3.50 -25.47 -12.77
CA GLU A 184 -3.14 -26.49 -11.77
C GLU A 184 -3.73 -26.18 -10.39
N SER A 185 -3.72 -24.91 -9.99
CA SER A 185 -4.30 -24.47 -8.71
C SER A 185 -5.82 -24.70 -8.68
N ILE A 186 -6.53 -24.40 -9.77
CA ILE A 186 -7.97 -24.69 -9.91
C ILE A 186 -8.24 -26.19 -9.84
N ASN A 187 -7.44 -27.00 -10.53
CA ASN A 187 -7.58 -28.45 -10.51
C ASN A 187 -7.36 -29.02 -9.10
N LEU A 188 -6.40 -28.50 -8.33
CA LEU A 188 -6.24 -28.88 -6.92
C LEU A 188 -7.43 -28.42 -6.08
N ALA A 189 -7.86 -27.17 -6.23
CA ALA A 189 -8.97 -26.61 -5.46
C ALA A 189 -10.27 -27.40 -5.63
N ARG A 190 -10.51 -28.00 -6.80
CA ARG A 190 -11.67 -28.90 -7.05
C ARG A 190 -11.71 -30.14 -6.15
N ASN A 191 -10.61 -30.50 -5.51
CA ASN A 191 -10.54 -31.64 -4.59
C ASN A 191 -10.65 -31.21 -3.11
N ILE A 192 -10.90 -29.93 -2.82
CA ILE A 192 -11.19 -29.45 -1.47
C ILE A 192 -12.57 -29.98 -1.04
N PRO A 193 -12.69 -30.70 0.09
CA PRO A 193 -13.97 -31.30 0.51
C PRO A 193 -15.04 -30.28 0.92
N ASP A 194 -14.64 -29.15 1.50
CA ASP A 194 -15.58 -28.09 1.88
C ASP A 194 -15.94 -27.26 0.64
N GLU A 195 -17.20 -27.36 0.20
CA GLU A 195 -17.70 -26.66 -0.99
C GLU A 195 -17.54 -25.14 -0.89
N ARG A 196 -17.65 -24.56 0.31
CA ARG A 196 -17.53 -23.12 0.49
C ARG A 196 -16.08 -22.67 0.33
N GLU A 197 -15.14 -23.38 0.95
CA GLU A 197 -13.71 -23.13 0.79
C GLU A 197 -13.26 -23.35 -0.66
N GLN A 198 -13.74 -24.41 -1.30
CA GLN A 198 -13.50 -24.69 -2.71
C GLN A 198 -13.91 -23.51 -3.61
N VAL A 199 -15.16 -23.05 -3.48
CA VAL A 199 -15.68 -21.94 -4.29
C VAL A 199 -14.89 -20.66 -4.02
N GLN A 200 -14.53 -20.39 -2.76
CA GLN A 200 -13.73 -19.22 -2.39
C GLN A 200 -12.34 -19.24 -3.03
N VAL A 201 -11.62 -20.36 -2.93
CA VAL A 201 -10.28 -20.51 -3.52
C VAL A 201 -10.34 -20.34 -5.03
N ILE A 202 -11.27 -21.00 -5.71
CA ILE A 202 -11.42 -20.89 -7.17
C ILE A 202 -11.76 -19.45 -7.58
N ALA A 203 -12.67 -18.79 -6.87
CA ALA A 203 -13.03 -17.40 -7.15
C ALA A 203 -11.84 -16.44 -7.01
N VAL A 204 -11.00 -16.64 -5.99
CA VAL A 204 -9.79 -15.83 -5.81
C VAL A 204 -8.78 -16.11 -6.92
N ILE A 205 -8.53 -17.38 -7.27
CA ILE A 205 -7.63 -17.75 -8.37
C ILE A 205 -8.07 -17.07 -9.66
N LEU A 206 -9.35 -17.20 -10.02
CA LEU A 206 -9.89 -16.56 -11.21
C LEU A 206 -9.70 -15.04 -11.17
N THR A 207 -10.01 -14.38 -10.05
CA THR A 207 -9.87 -12.93 -9.89
C THR A 207 -8.42 -12.46 -10.06
N VAL A 208 -7.45 -13.15 -9.43
CA VAL A 208 -6.03 -12.76 -9.56
C VAL A 208 -5.48 -13.05 -10.95
N THR A 209 -6.06 -14.03 -11.64
CA THR A 209 -5.67 -14.41 -13.01
C THR A 209 -6.40 -13.65 -14.10
N ASP A 210 -7.60 -13.07 -13.87
CA ASP A 210 -8.40 -12.35 -14.87
C ASP A 210 -7.71 -11.05 -15.35
N THR A 211 -6.65 -10.63 -14.66
CA THR A 211 -5.67 -9.66 -15.20
C THR A 211 -4.91 -10.21 -16.43
N VAL A 212 -5.05 -11.51 -16.73
CA VAL A 212 -4.47 -12.30 -17.81
C VAL A 212 -5.62 -13.08 -18.49
N LYS A 213 -5.83 -12.90 -19.79
CA LYS A 213 -6.93 -13.54 -20.51
C LYS A 213 -6.82 -15.08 -20.45
N LEU A 214 -7.61 -15.74 -19.59
CA LEU A 214 -7.73 -17.19 -19.62
C LEU A 214 -8.56 -17.64 -20.85
N PRO A 215 -8.18 -18.73 -21.53
CA PRO A 215 -9.02 -19.32 -22.58
C PRO A 215 -10.35 -19.79 -22.00
N SER A 216 -11.43 -19.59 -22.76
CA SER A 216 -12.84 -19.79 -22.39
C SER A 216 -13.20 -21.18 -21.84
N GLU A 217 -12.33 -22.18 -21.98
CA GLU A 217 -12.53 -23.54 -21.51
C GLU A 217 -12.28 -23.70 -20.00
N ALA A 218 -11.53 -22.78 -19.37
CA ALA A 218 -11.19 -22.85 -17.94
C ALA A 218 -12.31 -22.36 -16.99
N VAL A 219 -13.34 -21.68 -17.52
CA VAL A 219 -14.42 -21.03 -16.75
C VAL A 219 -15.68 -21.90 -16.66
N SER A 220 -15.62 -23.15 -17.14
CA SER A 220 -16.74 -24.08 -17.00
C SER A 220 -16.80 -24.60 -15.56
N LEU A 221 -17.66 -23.96 -14.75
CA LEU A 221 -18.16 -24.46 -13.47
C LEU A 221 -19.03 -25.70 -13.67
#